data_AF-A0A2A2UWM0-F1
#
_entry.id   AF-A0A2A2UWM0-F1
#
_cell.length_a   1.000
_cell.length_b   1.000
_cell.length_c   1.000
_cell.angle_alpha   90.00
_cell.angle_beta   90.00
_cell.angle_gamma   90.00
#
_symmetry.space_group_name_H-M   'P 1'
#
loop_
_entity.id
_entity.type
_entity.pdbx_description
1 polymer ?
#
loop_
_entity_poly.entity_id
_entity_poly.type
_entity_poly.pdbx_seq_one_letter_code
_entity_poly.pdbx_strand_id
1 'polypeptide(L)' 'MDTLSSYIAQRKRLNKKCIYFFTSSKYDTQLSYHVLRRYISTLREYSGIYFYAHKLRRTFATLMLEGGCDLYALAKMM' A
#
# COMPACT_ATOMS: atom_id res chain seq x y z
N MET A 1 9.62 16.72 -0.11
CA MET A 1 8.32 16.59 -0.81
C MET A 1 7.56 15.44 -0.18
N ASP A 2 6.29 15.63 0.13
CA ASP A 2 5.43 14.59 0.71
C ASP A 2 4.84 13.69 -0.40
N THR A 3 4.95 12.37 -0.23
CA THR A 3 4.52 11.36 -1.22
C THR A 3 3.01 11.42 -1.44
N LEU A 4 2.22 11.65 -0.38
CA LEU A 4 0.77 11.76 -0.47
C LEU A 4 0.36 12.99 -1.28
N SER A 5 0.90 14.16 -0.94
CA SER A 5 0.66 15.40 -1.68
C SER A 5 0.99 15.27 -3.16
N SER A 6 2.11 14.62 -3.49
CA SER A 6 2.53 14.35 -4.87
C SER A 6 1.54 13.44 -5.60
N TYR A 7 1.05 12.39 -4.93
CA TYR A 7 0.04 11.48 -5.48
C TYR A 7 -1.29 12.22 -5.77
N ILE A 8 -1.77 13.00 -4.80
CA ILE A 8 -3.01 13.77 -4.95
C ILE A 8 -2.91 14.81 -6.07
N ALA A 9 -1.76 15.50 -6.18
CA ALA A 9 -1.50 16.43 -7.27
C ALA A 9 -1.57 15.75 -8.65
N GLN A 10 -0.94 14.57 -8.80
CA GLN A 10 -1.03 13.80 -10.04
C GLN A 10 -2.45 13.32 -10.33
N ARG A 11 -3.20 12.88 -9.32
CA ARG A 11 -4.58 12.44 -9.48
C ARG A 11 -5.48 13.58 -9.96
N LYS A 12 -5.33 14.77 -9.39
CA LYS A 12 -6.02 15.99 -9.84
C LYS A 12 -5.64 16.36 -11.27
N ARG A 13 -4.35 16.33 -11.60
CA ARG A 13 -3.84 16.60 -12.96
C ARG A 13 -4.42 15.65 -14.01
N LEU A 14 -4.63 14.38 -13.64
CA LEU A 14 -5.23 13.36 -14.51
C LEU A 14 -6.77 13.33 -14.48
N ASN A 15 -7.41 14.26 -13.74
CA ASN A 15 -8.85 14.40 -13.60
C ASN A 15 -9.59 13.07 -13.31
N LYS A 16 -9.03 12.26 -12.39
CA LYS A 16 -9.65 10.98 -11.98
C LYS A 16 -10.87 11.23 -11.12
N LYS A 17 -12.05 10.73 -11.52
CA LYS A 17 -13.33 10.87 -10.80
C LYS A 17 -13.72 9.62 -10.01
N CYS A 18 -13.05 8.50 -10.28
CA CYS A 18 -13.20 7.25 -9.55
C CYS A 18 -13.14 7.46 -8.02
N ILE A 19 -14.04 6.81 -7.27
CA ILE A 19 -14.16 6.97 -5.81
C ILE A 19 -13.00 6.33 -5.03
N TYR A 20 -12.31 5.35 -5.62
CA TYR A 20 -11.26 4.61 -4.95
C TYR A 20 -10.02 5.47 -4.72
N PHE A 21 -9.31 5.24 -3.61
CA PHE A 21 -8.12 6.02 -3.27
C PHE A 21 -7.01 5.80 -4.30
N PHE A 22 -6.64 4.53 -4.53
CA PHE A 22 -5.70 4.14 -5.58
C PHE A 22 -6.43 3.85 -6.89
N THR A 23 -6.09 4.60 -7.93
CA THR A 23 -6.71 4.52 -9.26
C THR A 23 -5.74 4.04 -10.32
N SER A 24 -6.26 3.43 -11.38
CA SER A 24 -5.49 3.15 -12.60
C SER A 24 -4.93 4.43 -13.22
N SER A 25 -3.68 4.41 -13.68
CA SER A 25 -3.10 5.57 -14.38
C SER A 25 -3.77 5.80 -15.73
N LYS A 26 -4.12 4.72 -16.44
CA LYS A 26 -4.70 4.76 -17.79
C LYS A 26 -6.21 4.96 -17.80
N TYR A 27 -6.93 4.29 -16.89
CA TYR A 27 -8.40 4.29 -16.85
C TYR A 27 -8.91 5.03 -15.60
N ASP A 28 -10.16 5.51 -15.61
CA ASP A 28 -10.78 6.11 -14.42
C ASP A 28 -11.45 5.04 -13.55
N THR A 29 -10.65 4.07 -13.10
CA THR A 29 -11.12 2.89 -12.36
C THR A 29 -10.19 2.58 -11.20
N GLN A 30 -10.61 1.65 -10.34
CA GLN A 30 -9.79 1.15 -9.23
C GLN A 30 -8.46 0.55 -9.73
N LEU A 31 -7.40 0.70 -8.95
CA LEU A 31 -6.17 -0.07 -9.16
C LEU A 31 -6.46 -1.57 -9.02
N SER A 32 -6.06 -2.37 -10.01
CA SER A 32 -6.30 -3.82 -9.95
C SER A 32 -5.36 -4.53 -9.00
N TYR A 33 -5.83 -5.65 -8.43
CA TYR A 33 -5.01 -6.51 -7.58
C TYR A 33 -3.76 -7.05 -8.32
N HIS A 34 -3.87 -7.32 -9.62
CA HIS A 34 -2.73 -7.76 -10.44
C HIS A 34 -1.60 -6.73 -10.50
N VAL A 35 -1.93 -5.43 -10.52
CA VAL A 35 -0.93 -4.36 -10.50
C VAL A 35 -0.23 -4.32 -9.14
N LEU A 36 -0.97 -4.43 -8.03
CA LEU A 36 -0.37 -4.51 -6.69
C LEU A 36 0.57 -5.72 -6.58
N ARG A 37 0.15 -6.90 -7.08
CA ARG A 37 0.99 -8.09 -7.10
C ARG A 37 2.27 -7.86 -7.92
N ARG A 38 2.18 -7.18 -9.06
CA ARG A 38 3.35 -6.81 -9.87
C ARG A 38 4.31 -5.92 -9.10
N TYR A 39 3.80 -4.88 -8.41
CA TYR A 39 4.64 -4.01 -7.58
C TYR A 39 5.36 -4.78 -6.48
N ILE A 40 4.68 -5.70 -5.81
CA ILE A 40 5.32 -6.57 -4.82
C ILE A 40 6.41 -7.43 -5.47
N SER A 41 6.16 -8.05 -6.63
CA SER A 41 7.18 -8.82 -7.36
C SER A 41 8.39 -7.96 -7.70
N THR A 42 8.17 -6.77 -8.25
CA THR A 42 9.25 -5.82 -8.58
C THR A 42 10.05 -5.42 -7.34
N LEU A 43 9.40 -5.13 -6.21
CA LEU A 43 10.11 -4.82 -4.97
C LEU A 43 10.94 -6.00 -4.45
N ARG A 44 10.45 -7.23 -4.61
CA ARG A 44 11.22 -8.44 -4.24
C ARG A 44 12.45 -8.61 -5.12
N GLU A 45 12.33 -8.35 -6.43
CA GLU A 45 13.44 -8.42 -7.39
C GLU A 45 14.53 -7.41 -7.02
N TYR A 46 14.16 -6.16 -6.73
CA TYR A 46 15.13 -5.13 -6.35
C TYR A 46 15.72 -5.29 -4.95
N SER A 47 14.93 -5.77 -3.98
CA SER A 47 15.41 -5.93 -2.59
C SER A 47 16.12 -7.24 -2.34
N GLY A 48 15.90 -8.27 -3.16
CA GLY A 48 16.33 -9.65 -2.88
C GLY A 48 15.54 -10.33 -1.75
N ILE A 49 14.54 -9.66 -1.15
CA ILE A 49 13.79 -10.17 0.01
C ILE A 49 12.47 -10.78 -0.46
N TYR A 50 12.20 -12.02 -0.05
CA TYR A 50 10.93 -12.70 -0.38
C TYR A 50 9.79 -12.34 0.59
N PHE A 51 8.81 -11.57 0.11
CA PHE A 51 7.60 -11.22 0.86
C PHE A 51 6.33 -11.13 -0.01
N TYR A 52 5.18 -11.04 0.64
CA TYR A 52 3.87 -10.78 0.03
C TYR A 52 3.03 -9.93 0.99
N ALA A 53 1.93 -9.35 0.52
CA ALA A 53 1.13 -8.39 1.30
C ALA A 53 0.73 -8.91 2.70
N HIS A 54 0.23 -10.15 2.79
CA HIS A 54 -0.13 -10.74 4.08
C HIS A 54 1.10 -11.01 4.98
N LYS A 55 2.28 -11.33 4.42
CA LYS A 55 3.52 -11.42 5.21
C LYS A 55 3.90 -10.05 5.80
N LEU A 56 3.81 -8.98 5.00
CA LEU A 56 4.06 -7.62 5.48
C LEU A 56 3.10 -7.22 6.60
N ARG A 57 1.82 -7.62 6.51
CA ARG A 57 0.84 -7.42 7.59
C ARG A 57 1.24 -8.13 8.88
N ARG A 58 1.73 -9.37 8.79
CA ARG A 58 2.24 -10.10 9.97
C ARG A 58 3.49 -9.43 10.54
N THR A 59 4.41 -9.00 9.69
CA THR A 59 5.60 -8.25 10.12
C THR A 59 5.20 -6.95 10.82
N PHE A 60 4.22 -6.21 10.30
CA PHE A 60 3.67 -5.04 10.98
C PHE A 60 3.17 -5.39 12.39
N ALA A 61 2.37 -6.44 12.54
CA ALA A 61 1.88 -6.86 13.86
C ALA A 61 3.01 -7.20 14.84
N THR A 62 4.03 -7.94 14.39
CA THR A 62 5.21 -8.26 15.21
C THR A 62 5.95 -6.99 15.64
N LEU A 63 6.24 -6.08 14.71
CA LEU A 63 6.94 -4.83 15.01
C LEU A 63 6.13 -3.94 15.98
N MET A 64 4.81 -3.91 15.85
CA MET A 64 3.96 -3.15 16.76
C MET A 64 4.00 -3.73 18.18
N LEU A 65 3.94 -5.06 18.33
CA LEU A 65 4.08 -5.72 19.64
C LEU A 65 5.46 -5.49 20.26
N GLU A 66 6.52 -5.62 19.46
CA GLU A 66 7.90 -5.35 19.89
C GLU A 66 8.10 -3.88 20.30
N GLY A 67 7.38 -2.96 19.65
CA GLY A 67 7.36 -1.54 20.00
C GLY A 67 6.48 -1.19 21.22
N GLY A 68 5.90 -2.17 21.90
CA GLY A 68 5.06 -1.96 23.08
C GLY A 68 3.63 -1.51 22.78
N CYS A 69 3.14 -1.71 21.55
CA CYS A 69 1.74 -1.48 21.23
C CYS A 69 0.85 -2.44 22.03
N ASP A 70 -0.16 -1.89 22.69
CA ASP A 70 -1.17 -2.70 23.38
C ASP A 70 -1.93 -3.61 22.41
N LEU A 71 -2.30 -4.80 22.89
CA LEU A 71 -2.94 -5.85 22.09
C LEU A 71 -4.32 -5.41 21.58
N TYR A 72 -5.09 -4.68 22.39
CA TYR A 72 -6.40 -4.20 21.97
C TYR A 72 -6.28 -3.14 20.87
N ALA A 73 -5.31 -2.23 20.99
CA ALA A 73 -5.01 -1.26 19.93
C ALA A 73 -4.57 -1.95 18.63
N LEU A 74 -3.70 -2.95 18.72
CA LEU A 74 -3.26 -3.72 17.55
C LEU A 74 -4.42 -4.46 16.87
N ALA A 75 -5.29 -5.10 17.65
CA ALA A 75 -6.47 -5.80 17.13
C ALA A 75 -7.41 -4.86 16.35
N LYS A 76 -7.47 -3.58 16.71
CA LYS A 76 -8.28 -2.56 16.01
C LYS A 76 -7.64 -2.05 14.72
N MET A 77 -6.31 -2.10 14.61
CA MET A 77 -5.56 -1.72 13.40
C MET A 77 -5.50 -2.83 12.35
N MET A 78 -5.68 -4.07 12.79
CA MET A 78 -5.71 -5.28 11.98
C MET A 78 -7.07 -5.40 11.29
#